data_AF-A0A3G2S722-F1
#
_entry.id   AF-A0A3G2S722-F1
#
_cell.length_a   1.000
_cell.length_b   1.000
_cell.length_c   1.000
_cell.angle_alpha   90.00
_cell.angle_beta   90.00
_cell.angle_gamma   90.00
#
_symmetry.space_group_name_H-M   'P 1'
#
loop_
_entity.id
_entity.type
_entity.pdbx_description
1 polymer ?
#
loop_
_entity_poly.entity_id
_entity_poly.type
_entity_poly.pdbx_seq_one_letter_code
_entity_poly.pdbx_strand_id
1 'polypeptide(L)'
;MTSTEDDSAVSDSEECETTIELSRPVPAPDPVKQQQFQQKVASTPLGSTSDGLLALLRDHPELVSTKLAAAAERNLPDETVTAPRVGSSTSSYAQALHEGGNVTSTLFPNQDMVLSPSLAPTTSMSRGSSQYSLPDMAMATLSSVSDPTIHTSVLKQSSKKKISRSMSISRNLGEQSHKPDHSEKIVVAMVGLPARGKSYLSNKLMRYLRWREYQVRVFNVGQLRRARAFEHTASFFNSANLEAVKSRDALAHECLNQLISWLKQGGNVGILDATNTTKARRKQIADRVAKESGMRLVFLESICTDPKVVEKNVEIKVRGTDPDYAKATREQAKDDFLRRIQYYEAVYEPLDADGTERPYTYCKIVDVGRSATMNQIASYLESQIAFYLLNLHIAPRNIFMSRHGESQYNVEGKIGGDADLSEHGWAYARALPQLIRDHIGDEPLTVWHSSLRRTAQTASFLKYPKLVWKSLDELDAGVCDSMTYKEIAEFYPEDYASRDEDKFNYRYRGGESYRDLVERLEPVIMELERQDNILIIGHQAVLRALYAYFMGYDQHDLPYIKVPLHTVIQLTPKAC
;
A
#
# COMPACT_ATOMS: atom_id res chain seq x y z
N MET A 1 -52.43 -30.51 54.50
CA MET A 1 -53.60 -29.62 54.55
C MET A 1 -53.54 -28.79 53.28
N THR A 2 -54.13 -29.32 52.19
CA THR A 2 -55.53 -29.04 51.75
C THR A 2 -55.58 -27.66 51.11
N SER A 3 -55.40 -27.56 49.79
CA SER A 3 -56.45 -27.74 48.73
C SER A 3 -57.18 -26.40 48.49
N THR A 4 -57.66 -26.02 47.30
CA THR A 4 -58.07 -26.70 46.04
C THR A 4 -58.18 -25.58 44.96
N GLU A 5 -57.76 -25.76 43.70
CA GLU A 5 -58.60 -26.10 42.50
C GLU A 5 -59.64 -25.00 42.09
N ASP A 6 -59.91 -24.67 40.81
CA ASP A 6 -59.38 -25.15 39.51
C ASP A 6 -59.69 -24.19 38.32
N ASP A 7 -59.39 -24.63 37.08
CA ASP A 7 -59.89 -24.19 35.74
C ASP A 7 -59.36 -22.84 35.17
N SER A 8 -59.09 -22.63 33.87
CA SER A 8 -59.04 -23.45 32.63
C SER A 8 -58.50 -22.58 31.45
N ALA A 9 -58.06 -23.03 30.25
CA ALA A 9 -57.45 -24.29 29.77
C ALA A 9 -56.95 -24.18 28.28
N VAL A 10 -55.89 -24.94 27.92
CA VAL A 10 -55.62 -25.57 26.59
C VAL A 10 -55.04 -24.77 25.38
N SER A 11 -54.35 -25.55 24.50
CA SER A 11 -53.65 -25.31 23.22
C SER A 11 -52.19 -24.79 23.32
N ASP A 12 -51.15 -25.54 22.90
CA ASP A 12 -50.82 -26.14 21.57
C ASP A 12 -50.40 -25.07 20.54
N SER A 13 -49.33 -25.21 19.74
CA SER A 13 -48.36 -26.32 19.58
C SER A 13 -47.08 -25.87 18.83
N GLU A 14 -46.05 -26.70 18.93
CA GLU A 14 -45.05 -27.05 17.89
C GLU A 14 -44.04 -26.05 17.30
N GLU A 15 -42.84 -26.60 17.07
CA GLU A 15 -41.75 -26.06 16.27
C GLU A 15 -42.17 -26.00 14.78
N CYS A 16 -41.68 -25.00 14.04
CA CYS A 16 -41.72 -25.07 12.58
C CYS A 16 -40.46 -24.44 11.97
N GLU A 17 -39.78 -25.23 11.13
CA GLU A 17 -38.68 -24.77 10.28
C GLU A 17 -39.18 -23.66 9.34
N THR A 18 -38.46 -22.53 9.28
CA THR A 18 -38.65 -21.54 8.20
C THR A 18 -37.56 -21.66 7.15
N THR A 19 -37.87 -22.44 6.13
CA THR A 19 -37.09 -22.59 4.90
C THR A 19 -36.82 -21.22 4.26
N ILE A 20 -35.59 -20.98 3.82
CA ILE A 20 -35.23 -19.78 3.07
C ILE A 20 -35.96 -19.81 1.71
N GLU A 21 -36.90 -18.89 1.48
CA GLU A 21 -37.61 -18.77 0.20
C GLU A 21 -36.62 -18.30 -0.88
N LEU A 22 -36.27 -19.21 -1.79
CA LEU A 22 -35.46 -18.87 -2.96
C LEU A 22 -36.24 -17.92 -3.87
N SER A 23 -35.54 -16.86 -4.29
CA SER A 23 -35.97 -15.81 -5.21
C SER A 23 -37.07 -16.21 -6.21
N ARG A 24 -38.26 -15.61 -6.04
CA ARG A 24 -39.30 -15.63 -7.08
C ARG A 24 -38.76 -14.89 -8.32
N PRO A 25 -38.89 -15.44 -9.54
CA PRO A 25 -38.54 -14.70 -10.76
C PRO A 25 -39.44 -13.46 -10.88
N VAL A 26 -38.85 -12.34 -11.30
CA VAL A 26 -39.60 -11.10 -11.58
C VAL A 26 -40.70 -11.41 -12.60
N PRO A 27 -41.96 -10.99 -12.37
CA PRO A 27 -43.04 -11.22 -13.32
C PRO A 27 -42.67 -10.68 -14.71
N ALA A 28 -42.93 -11.46 -15.76
CA ALA A 28 -42.75 -10.98 -17.13
C ALA A 28 -43.61 -9.71 -17.32
N PRO A 29 -43.05 -8.63 -17.91
CA PRO A 29 -43.77 -7.38 -18.04
C PRO A 29 -45.02 -7.54 -18.91
N ASP A 30 -46.07 -6.80 -18.54
CA ASP A 30 -47.35 -6.75 -19.25
C ASP A 30 -47.14 -6.54 -20.77
N PRO A 31 -47.57 -7.49 -21.63
CA PRO A 31 -47.39 -7.41 -23.08
C PRO A 31 -47.95 -6.12 -23.69
N VAL A 32 -49.02 -5.55 -23.10
CA VAL A 32 -49.63 -4.30 -23.56
C VAL A 32 -48.71 -3.12 -23.26
N LYS A 33 -48.11 -3.07 -22.07
CA LYS A 33 -47.11 -2.04 -21.72
C LYS A 33 -45.86 -2.16 -22.58
N GLN A 34 -45.39 -3.38 -22.83
CA GLN A 34 -44.24 -3.63 -23.69
C GLN A 34 -44.51 -3.15 -25.13
N GLN A 35 -45.70 -3.41 -25.68
CA GLN A 35 -46.09 -2.95 -27.01
C GLN A 35 -46.25 -1.42 -27.09
N GLN A 36 -46.85 -0.79 -26.07
CA GLN A 36 -46.98 0.68 -25.99
C GLN A 36 -45.62 1.37 -25.85
N PHE A 37 -44.70 0.80 -25.07
CA PHE A 37 -43.33 1.29 -24.93
C PHE A 37 -42.60 1.23 -26.28
N GLN A 38 -42.67 0.10 -26.99
CA GLN A 38 -42.03 -0.05 -28.30
C GLN A 38 -42.62 0.88 -29.36
N GLN A 39 -43.93 1.13 -29.36
CA GLN A 39 -44.55 2.13 -30.23
C GLN A 39 -44.09 3.56 -29.91
N LYS A 40 -43.99 3.93 -28.63
CA LYS A 40 -43.45 5.24 -28.22
C LYS A 40 -41.97 5.38 -28.61
N VAL A 41 -41.13 4.40 -28.30
CA VAL A 41 -39.70 4.40 -28.68
C VAL A 41 -39.54 4.52 -30.19
N ALA A 42 -40.27 3.75 -30.99
CA ALA A 42 -40.23 3.83 -32.46
C ALA A 42 -40.73 5.17 -33.03
N SER A 43 -41.53 5.93 -32.28
CA SER A 43 -41.93 7.31 -32.64
C SER A 43 -40.91 8.39 -32.23
N THR A 44 -39.81 8.01 -31.58
CA THR A 44 -38.76 8.93 -31.10
C THR A 44 -37.39 8.61 -31.67
N PRO A 45 -36.46 9.58 -31.78
CA PRO A 45 -35.10 9.31 -32.27
C PRO A 45 -34.29 8.34 -31.39
N LEU A 46 -34.66 8.18 -30.11
CA LEU A 46 -33.97 7.33 -29.12
C LEU A 46 -33.83 5.87 -29.57
N GLY A 47 -34.80 5.32 -30.30
CA GLY A 47 -34.70 3.94 -30.82
C GLY A 47 -33.82 3.78 -32.06
N SER A 48 -33.27 4.88 -32.60
CA SER A 48 -32.53 4.91 -33.87
C SER A 48 -31.05 5.30 -33.76
N THR A 49 -30.57 5.65 -32.56
CA THR A 49 -29.16 5.98 -32.30
C THR A 49 -28.53 4.95 -31.35
N SER A 50 -27.21 4.73 -31.47
CA SER A 50 -26.41 3.89 -30.56
C SER A 50 -26.73 4.22 -29.09
N ASP A 51 -26.55 5.49 -28.74
CA ASP A 51 -26.54 5.90 -27.35
C ASP A 51 -27.95 5.93 -26.75
N GLY A 52 -28.97 6.18 -27.58
CA GLY A 52 -30.37 6.07 -27.21
C GLY A 52 -30.78 4.62 -26.96
N LEU A 53 -30.35 3.68 -27.81
CA LEU A 53 -30.60 2.26 -27.60
C LEU A 53 -29.88 1.72 -26.36
N LEU A 54 -28.63 2.13 -26.14
CA LEU A 54 -27.84 1.75 -24.97
C LEU A 54 -28.46 2.30 -23.67
N ALA A 55 -28.96 3.54 -23.68
CA ALA A 55 -29.72 4.08 -22.55
C ALA A 55 -31.02 3.29 -22.31
N LEU A 56 -31.80 2.98 -23.35
CA LEU A 56 -33.04 2.19 -23.23
C LEU A 56 -32.79 0.76 -22.73
N LEU A 57 -31.70 0.11 -23.15
CA LEU A 57 -31.31 -1.22 -22.67
C LEU A 57 -30.73 -1.20 -21.26
N ARG A 58 -30.10 -0.10 -20.84
CA ARG A 58 -29.62 0.10 -19.46
C ARG A 58 -30.78 0.36 -18.49
N ASP A 59 -31.73 1.20 -18.90
CA ASP A 59 -32.76 1.75 -18.01
C ASP A 59 -34.05 0.91 -18.00
N HIS A 60 -34.40 0.24 -19.10
CA HIS A 60 -35.61 -0.60 -19.25
C HIS A 60 -35.37 -1.91 -20.07
N PRO A 61 -34.40 -2.76 -19.69
CA PRO A 61 -34.05 -3.98 -20.43
C PRO A 61 -35.22 -4.96 -20.65
N GLU A 62 -36.19 -5.00 -19.74
CA GLU A 62 -37.35 -5.88 -19.80
C GLU A 62 -38.42 -5.45 -20.83
N LEU A 63 -38.43 -4.17 -21.22
CA LEU A 63 -39.43 -3.63 -22.16
C LEU A 63 -38.96 -3.62 -23.63
N VAL A 64 -37.67 -3.83 -23.89
CA VAL A 64 -37.07 -3.85 -25.24
C VAL A 64 -37.12 -5.26 -25.82
N SER A 65 -37.71 -5.44 -27.01
CA SER A 65 -37.71 -6.73 -27.70
C SER A 65 -36.40 -7.00 -28.44
N THR A 66 -36.01 -8.27 -28.52
CA THR A 66 -34.85 -8.73 -29.30
C THR A 66 -34.91 -8.34 -30.78
N LYS A 67 -36.12 -8.21 -31.34
CA LYS A 67 -36.34 -7.70 -32.71
C LYS A 67 -36.03 -6.21 -32.85
N LEU A 68 -36.28 -5.40 -31.82
CA LEU A 68 -35.99 -3.96 -31.85
C LEU A 68 -34.47 -3.72 -31.75
N ALA A 69 -33.79 -4.43 -30.84
CA ALA A 69 -32.33 -4.40 -30.73
C ALA A 69 -31.64 -4.77 -32.06
N ALA A 70 -32.01 -5.92 -32.65
CA ALA A 70 -31.45 -6.41 -33.92
C ALA A 70 -31.89 -5.62 -35.18
N ALA A 71 -32.78 -4.64 -35.03
CA ALA A 71 -33.12 -3.68 -36.10
C ALA A 71 -32.28 -2.40 -36.00
N ALA A 72 -31.95 -1.97 -34.78
CA ALA A 72 -31.14 -0.78 -34.53
C ALA A 72 -29.64 -1.02 -34.83
N GLU A 73 -29.09 -2.21 -34.51
CA GLU A 73 -27.70 -2.59 -34.82
C GLU A 73 -27.33 -2.44 -36.31
N ARG A 74 -28.32 -2.51 -37.22
CA ARG A 74 -28.12 -2.38 -38.67
C ARG A 74 -28.01 -0.93 -39.18
N ASN A 75 -28.17 0.07 -38.31
CA ASN A 75 -28.22 1.49 -38.70
C ASN A 75 -27.13 2.36 -38.03
N LEU A 76 -26.11 1.77 -37.41
CA LEU A 76 -25.02 2.52 -36.78
C LEU A 76 -23.94 2.91 -37.82
N PRO A 77 -23.59 4.21 -37.94
CA PRO A 77 -22.48 4.67 -38.78
C PRO A 77 -21.14 4.62 -38.01
N ASP A 78 -20.04 4.36 -38.73
CA ASP A 78 -18.67 4.44 -38.21
C ASP A 78 -18.24 5.89 -37.87
N GLU A 79 -17.30 6.03 -36.93
CA GLU A 79 -16.93 7.29 -36.25
C GLU A 79 -16.44 8.44 -37.17
N THR A 80 -16.67 9.71 -36.79
CA THR A 80 -15.64 10.80 -36.72
C THR A 80 -16.16 12.20 -36.24
N VAL A 81 -15.50 12.77 -35.22
CA VAL A 81 -15.02 14.19 -35.09
C VAL A 81 -15.94 15.39 -34.65
N THR A 82 -15.41 16.19 -33.69
CA THR A 82 -15.59 17.64 -33.31
C THR A 82 -16.67 18.22 -32.33
N ALA A 83 -16.16 18.66 -31.16
CA ALA A 83 -16.15 20.06 -30.61
C ALA A 83 -17.37 20.72 -29.88
N PRO A 84 -17.16 21.71 -28.97
CA PRO A 84 -18.07 22.01 -27.84
C PRO A 84 -18.73 23.42 -27.81
N ARG A 85 -19.57 23.69 -26.79
CA ARG A 85 -20.11 25.03 -26.44
C ARG A 85 -20.19 25.31 -24.92
N VAL A 86 -20.46 26.58 -24.58
CA VAL A 86 -20.11 27.28 -23.32
C VAL A 86 -21.32 28.04 -22.74
N GLY A 87 -21.42 28.21 -21.40
CA GLY A 87 -21.78 29.53 -20.82
C GLY A 87 -22.78 29.62 -19.64
N SER A 88 -22.51 30.62 -18.77
CA SER A 88 -23.32 31.21 -17.67
C SER A 88 -23.61 30.34 -16.42
N SER A 89 -23.26 30.69 -15.16
CA SER A 89 -23.37 31.93 -14.33
C SER A 89 -24.80 32.18 -13.82
N THR A 90 -25.11 32.47 -12.53
CA THR A 90 -24.30 32.95 -11.38
C THR A 90 -25.16 32.95 -10.08
N SER A 91 -24.53 33.14 -8.90
CA SER A 91 -25.11 33.77 -7.67
C SER A 91 -26.08 32.93 -6.80
N SER A 92 -26.14 33.01 -5.46
CA SER A 92 -25.18 33.41 -4.39
C SER A 92 -25.79 33.10 -2.98
N TYR A 93 -25.08 33.47 -1.90
CA TYR A 93 -25.48 33.52 -0.48
C TYR A 93 -25.55 32.22 0.36
N ALA A 94 -24.59 32.12 1.29
CA ALA A 94 -24.81 31.60 2.65
C ALA A 94 -23.84 32.30 3.63
N GLN A 95 -24.34 32.81 4.76
CA GLN A 95 -23.51 33.45 5.80
C GLN A 95 -24.11 33.18 7.19
N ALA A 96 -23.45 32.30 7.96
CA ALA A 96 -23.56 32.09 9.41
C ALA A 96 -22.49 31.02 9.76
N LEU A 97 -21.36 31.30 10.41
CA LEU A 97 -21.15 31.77 11.79
C LEU A 97 -21.85 30.91 12.85
N HIS A 98 -21.08 30.02 13.49
CA HIS A 98 -20.87 30.08 14.94
C HIS A 98 -19.50 29.50 15.35
N GLU A 99 -18.99 29.98 16.48
CA GLU A 99 -17.68 29.66 17.05
C GLU A 99 -17.59 28.22 17.59
N GLY A 100 -16.42 27.63 17.87
CA GLY A 100 -15.05 28.13 17.74
C GLY A 100 -14.15 27.51 18.82
N GLY A 101 -13.13 26.78 18.40
CA GLY A 101 -12.09 26.21 19.27
C GLY A 101 -10.72 26.57 18.72
N ASN A 102 -9.88 27.21 19.54
CA ASN A 102 -8.70 27.95 19.06
C ASN A 102 -7.68 27.10 18.29
N VAL A 103 -7.39 27.52 17.05
CA VAL A 103 -6.12 27.26 16.36
C VAL A 103 -5.49 28.61 16.05
N THR A 104 -4.28 28.85 16.57
CA THR A 104 -3.55 30.10 16.35
C THR A 104 -3.04 30.20 14.92
N SER A 105 -3.62 31.12 14.15
CA SER A 105 -3.11 31.57 12.85
C SER A 105 -2.95 33.09 12.90
N THR A 106 -1.73 33.58 12.68
CA THR A 106 -1.46 35.02 12.52
C THR A 106 -0.36 35.24 11.48
N LEU A 107 -0.48 36.38 10.78
CA LEU A 107 0.50 37.09 9.94
C LEU A 107 0.35 36.95 8.41
N PHE A 108 -0.57 37.76 7.87
CA PHE A 108 -0.38 38.44 6.58
C PHE A 108 -0.83 39.91 6.70
N PRO A 109 0.03 40.90 6.45
CA PRO A 109 -0.38 42.23 6.01
C PRO A 109 -0.40 42.28 4.48
N ASN A 110 -1.46 42.82 3.90
CA ASN A 110 -1.51 43.15 2.48
C ASN A 110 -0.49 44.24 2.13
N GLN A 111 0.11 44.16 0.94
CA GLN A 111 0.53 45.36 0.23
C GLN A 111 0.54 45.17 -1.30
N ASP A 112 -0.25 45.98 -1.99
CA ASP A 112 -0.24 46.12 -3.44
C ASP A 112 1.05 46.77 -3.92
N MET A 113 1.60 46.33 -5.06
CA MET A 113 2.40 47.20 -5.94
C MET A 113 2.27 46.79 -7.42
N VAL A 114 2.45 47.79 -8.28
CA VAL A 114 1.97 47.83 -9.67
C VAL A 114 3.06 47.47 -10.69
N LEU A 115 2.59 46.99 -11.85
CA LEU A 115 3.31 46.63 -13.08
C LEU A 115 4.36 47.65 -13.57
N SER A 116 5.42 47.14 -14.24
CA SER A 116 5.86 47.62 -15.58
C SER A 116 6.90 46.67 -16.24
N PRO A 117 7.10 46.69 -17.58
CA PRO A 117 7.69 45.58 -18.34
C PRO A 117 9.01 45.88 -19.08
N SER A 118 9.40 44.97 -19.99
CA SER A 118 10.54 44.97 -20.94
C SER A 118 11.80 44.21 -20.46
N LEU A 119 12.63 43.59 -21.31
CA LEU A 119 12.64 43.46 -22.77
C LEU A 119 13.38 42.14 -23.13
N ALA A 120 12.95 41.43 -24.18
CA ALA A 120 13.70 40.27 -24.69
C ALA A 120 14.90 40.72 -25.56
N PRO A 121 15.89 39.83 -25.76
CA PRO A 121 16.27 39.55 -27.14
C PRO A 121 16.31 38.06 -27.47
N THR A 122 15.99 37.78 -28.74
CA THR A 122 15.95 36.46 -29.37
C THR A 122 17.33 35.99 -29.80
N THR A 123 17.64 34.71 -29.59
CA THR A 123 18.60 33.95 -30.42
C THR A 123 18.03 32.59 -30.78
N SER A 124 17.97 32.31 -32.09
CA SER A 124 17.59 31.02 -32.65
C SER A 124 18.85 30.22 -33.01
N MET A 125 18.83 28.89 -32.80
CA MET A 125 19.56 27.93 -33.65
C MET A 125 19.10 26.47 -33.40
N SER A 126 19.03 25.73 -34.51
CA SER A 126 18.98 24.27 -34.71
C SER A 126 18.34 23.31 -33.68
N ARG A 127 17.34 22.55 -34.17
CA ARG A 127 16.97 21.22 -33.63
C ARG A 127 17.99 20.18 -34.09
N GLY A 128 18.63 19.47 -33.15
CA GLY A 128 19.39 18.25 -33.42
C GLY A 128 18.61 17.02 -32.98
N SER A 129 18.34 16.10 -33.91
CA SER A 129 17.68 14.82 -33.63
C SER A 129 18.72 13.71 -33.42
N SER A 130 18.94 13.30 -32.17
CA SER A 130 19.81 12.15 -31.85
C SER A 130 18.99 10.87 -31.74
N GLN A 131 18.97 10.08 -32.82
CA GLN A 131 18.62 8.67 -32.76
C GLN A 131 19.81 7.90 -32.16
N TYR A 132 19.57 7.05 -31.15
CA TYR A 132 20.58 6.14 -30.63
C TYR A 132 20.45 4.77 -31.30
N SER A 133 21.46 4.40 -32.09
CA SER A 133 21.61 3.06 -32.68
C SER A 133 22.42 2.16 -31.74
N LEU A 134 22.04 0.88 -31.65
CA LEU A 134 22.80 -0.14 -30.91
C LEU A 134 24.04 -0.60 -31.71
N PRO A 135 25.17 -0.91 -31.06
CA PRO A 135 26.40 -1.33 -31.75
C PRO A 135 26.37 -2.78 -32.26
N ASP A 136 26.99 -3.02 -33.41
CA ASP A 136 26.85 -4.23 -34.24
C ASP A 136 27.26 -5.57 -33.61
N MET A 137 28.00 -5.58 -32.50
CA MET A 137 28.38 -6.83 -31.82
C MET A 137 27.20 -7.58 -31.16
N ALA A 138 26.02 -6.97 -31.05
CA ALA A 138 24.82 -7.62 -30.53
C ALA A 138 24.00 -8.39 -31.59
N MET A 139 24.26 -8.19 -32.89
CA MET A 139 23.49 -8.82 -33.98
C MET A 139 24.08 -10.15 -34.49
N ALA A 140 25.34 -10.46 -34.14
CA ALA A 140 26.06 -11.64 -34.66
C ALA A 140 25.77 -12.96 -33.92
N THR A 141 25.03 -12.94 -32.81
CA THR A 141 24.77 -14.12 -31.96
C THR A 141 23.36 -14.71 -32.13
N LEU A 142 22.54 -14.15 -33.03
CA LEU A 142 21.16 -14.55 -33.29
C LEU A 142 20.95 -15.24 -34.66
N SER A 143 22.03 -15.45 -35.43
CA SER A 143 22.00 -15.99 -36.80
C SER A 143 22.56 -17.41 -36.95
N SER A 144 22.87 -18.10 -35.85
CA SER A 144 23.61 -19.39 -35.87
C SER A 144 23.02 -20.52 -35.01
N VAL A 145 21.68 -20.67 -34.99
CA VAL A 145 21.05 -21.95 -34.60
C VAL A 145 19.89 -22.27 -35.54
N SER A 146 20.16 -23.08 -36.55
CA SER A 146 19.14 -23.64 -37.44
C SER A 146 19.50 -25.09 -37.81
N ASP A 147 19.04 -26.06 -37.01
CA ASP A 147 18.90 -27.44 -37.48
C ASP A 147 17.80 -28.17 -36.67
N PRO A 148 16.86 -28.91 -37.28
CA PRO A 148 15.71 -29.47 -36.58
C PRO A 148 15.79 -31.00 -36.42
N THR A 149 16.11 -31.49 -35.22
CA THR A 149 15.59 -32.77 -34.69
C THR A 149 16.06 -32.99 -33.24
N ILE A 150 15.18 -33.51 -32.36
CA ILE A 150 15.36 -34.69 -31.48
C ILE A 150 14.13 -34.78 -30.54
N HIS A 151 13.33 -35.83 -30.79
CA HIS A 151 12.42 -36.59 -29.94
C HIS A 151 11.57 -35.99 -28.78
N THR A 152 10.28 -36.30 -28.94
CA THR A 152 9.20 -36.37 -27.96
C THR A 152 9.42 -37.34 -26.78
N SER A 153 9.32 -36.81 -25.55
CA SER A 153 8.64 -37.41 -24.38
C SER A 153 8.56 -36.29 -23.32
N VAL A 154 7.48 -36.05 -22.55
CA VAL A 154 6.45 -36.92 -21.98
C VAL A 154 5.09 -36.19 -22.01
N LEU A 155 4.10 -36.73 -22.72
CA LEU A 155 2.69 -36.28 -22.62
C LEU A 155 1.76 -37.50 -22.76
N LYS A 156 1.49 -38.17 -21.63
CA LYS A 156 0.34 -39.09 -21.45
C LYS A 156 0.23 -39.54 -19.99
N GLN A 157 -0.57 -38.81 -19.19
CA GLN A 157 -1.52 -39.32 -18.20
C GLN A 157 -2.00 -38.16 -17.30
N SER A 158 -3.25 -37.72 -17.48
CA SER A 158 -4.25 -37.65 -16.40
C SER A 158 -5.57 -37.06 -16.91
N SER A 159 -6.62 -37.87 -16.79
CA SER A 159 -7.97 -37.49 -16.35
C SER A 159 -8.67 -36.27 -16.98
N LYS A 160 -9.72 -36.55 -17.76
CA LYS A 160 -10.77 -35.57 -18.09
C LYS A 160 -11.44 -35.01 -16.81
N LYS A 161 -11.26 -33.72 -16.53
CA LYS A 161 -12.26 -32.91 -15.83
C LYS A 161 -12.49 -31.63 -16.63
N LYS A 162 -13.63 -31.54 -17.32
CA LYS A 162 -14.10 -30.30 -17.94
C LYS A 162 -14.38 -29.31 -16.81
N ILE A 163 -13.49 -28.34 -16.58
CA ILE A 163 -13.83 -27.16 -15.77
C ILE A 163 -14.68 -26.26 -16.68
N SER A 164 -15.99 -26.47 -16.61
CA SER A 164 -16.97 -25.51 -17.09
C SER A 164 -16.93 -24.29 -16.17
N ARG A 165 -16.02 -23.35 -16.42
CA ARG A 165 -16.16 -21.98 -15.92
C ARG A 165 -17.29 -21.32 -16.71
N SER A 166 -18.53 -21.56 -16.30
CA SER A 166 -19.58 -20.57 -16.49
C SER A 166 -19.13 -19.32 -15.75
N MET A 167 -18.91 -18.21 -16.45
CA MET A 167 -18.82 -16.93 -15.77
C MET A 167 -20.22 -16.59 -15.26
N SER A 168 -20.51 -17.01 -14.03
CA SER A 168 -21.57 -16.40 -13.25
C SER A 168 -21.15 -14.95 -13.04
N ILE A 169 -21.84 -14.03 -13.73
CA ILE A 169 -21.81 -12.61 -13.39
C ILE A 169 -22.52 -12.50 -12.04
N SER A 170 -21.79 -12.76 -10.96
CA SER A 170 -22.21 -12.39 -9.61
C SER A 170 -22.39 -10.87 -9.62
N ARG A 171 -23.58 -10.41 -9.25
CA ARG A 171 -23.85 -8.99 -9.07
C ARG A 171 -23.08 -8.55 -7.82
N ASN A 172 -22.00 -7.78 -7.97
CA ASN A 172 -21.24 -7.21 -6.86
C ASN A 172 -22.12 -6.24 -6.05
N LEU A 173 -22.92 -6.80 -5.15
CA LEU A 173 -23.79 -6.12 -4.19
C LEU A 173 -22.96 -5.74 -2.96
N GLY A 174 -22.16 -4.69 -3.06
CA GLY A 174 -21.46 -4.07 -1.91
C GLY A 174 -20.62 -5.03 -1.06
N GLU A 175 -20.03 -6.05 -1.69
CA GLU A 175 -19.40 -7.16 -0.98
C GLU A 175 -18.17 -6.71 -0.17
N GLN A 176 -17.95 -7.32 1.00
CA GLN A 176 -16.70 -7.13 1.73
C GLN A 176 -15.52 -7.72 0.95
N SER A 177 -14.47 -6.92 0.78
CA SER A 177 -13.24 -7.34 0.12
C SER A 177 -12.59 -8.51 0.87
N HIS A 178 -12.41 -9.66 0.21
CA HIS A 178 -11.80 -10.83 0.84
C HIS A 178 -10.32 -10.63 1.18
N LYS A 179 -9.88 -11.18 2.32
CA LYS A 179 -8.47 -11.24 2.70
C LYS A 179 -7.69 -12.18 1.75
N PRO A 180 -6.48 -11.80 1.30
CA PRO A 180 -5.61 -12.70 0.55
C PRO A 180 -5.30 -13.99 1.34
N ASP A 181 -4.94 -15.06 0.62
CA ASP A 181 -4.43 -16.28 1.24
C ASP A 181 -3.02 -16.03 1.80
N HIS A 182 -2.96 -15.73 3.10
CA HIS A 182 -1.71 -15.58 3.84
C HIS A 182 -1.25 -16.89 4.52
N SER A 183 -1.54 -18.07 3.95
CA SER A 183 -1.18 -19.36 4.56
C SER A 183 0.33 -19.61 4.75
N GLU A 184 1.21 -18.88 4.05
CA GLU A 184 2.66 -18.97 4.21
C GLU A 184 3.13 -18.56 5.62
N LYS A 185 4.07 -19.34 6.18
CA LYS A 185 4.71 -19.08 7.47
C LYS A 185 6.23 -18.99 7.34
N ILE A 186 6.80 -17.82 7.61
CA ILE A 186 8.23 -17.54 7.46
C ILE A 186 8.86 -17.13 8.80
N VAL A 187 9.97 -17.77 9.13
CA VAL A 187 10.94 -17.31 10.13
C VAL A 187 12.00 -16.49 9.42
N VAL A 188 12.10 -15.19 9.71
CA VAL A 188 13.21 -14.34 9.24
C VAL A 188 14.25 -14.25 10.34
N ALA A 189 15.40 -14.87 10.15
CA ALA A 189 16.51 -14.83 11.12
C ALA A 189 17.50 -13.73 10.74
N MET A 190 17.54 -12.65 11.54
CA MET A 190 18.48 -11.55 11.29
C MET A 190 19.93 -12.01 11.54
N VAL A 191 20.86 -11.58 10.70
CA VAL A 191 22.30 -11.87 10.79
C VAL A 191 23.10 -10.56 10.71
N GLY A 192 24.20 -10.47 11.45
CA GLY A 192 25.17 -9.38 11.35
C GLY A 192 25.57 -8.77 12.69
N LEU A 193 26.66 -8.01 12.68
CA LEU A 193 27.26 -7.37 13.86
C LEU A 193 26.34 -6.32 14.53
N PRO A 194 26.56 -5.95 15.80
CA PRO A 194 25.89 -4.81 16.41
C PRO A 194 26.13 -3.51 15.62
N ALA A 195 25.21 -2.54 15.72
CA ALA A 195 25.23 -1.26 14.99
C ALA A 195 25.25 -1.32 13.44
N ARG A 196 25.07 -2.50 12.80
CA ARG A 196 25.01 -2.63 11.32
C ARG A 196 23.60 -2.61 10.72
N GLY A 197 22.62 -1.94 11.34
CA GLY A 197 21.30 -1.70 10.72
C GLY A 197 20.23 -2.81 10.81
N LYS A 198 20.49 -3.94 11.49
CA LYS A 198 19.50 -5.04 11.63
C LYS A 198 18.11 -4.59 12.08
N SER A 199 18.03 -3.83 13.17
CA SER A 199 16.74 -3.38 13.73
C SER A 199 16.01 -2.39 12.82
N TYR A 200 16.75 -1.61 12.02
CA TYR A 200 16.17 -0.77 10.95
C TYR A 200 15.52 -1.64 9.87
N LEU A 201 16.24 -2.65 9.34
CA LEU A 201 15.70 -3.56 8.33
C LEU A 201 14.50 -4.37 8.86
N SER A 202 14.56 -4.89 10.09
CA SER A 202 13.43 -5.63 10.67
C SER A 202 12.20 -4.74 10.88
N ASN A 203 12.38 -3.49 11.31
CA ASN A 203 11.28 -2.54 11.51
C ASN A 203 10.65 -2.10 10.17
N LYS A 204 11.47 -1.82 9.15
CA LYS A 204 11.02 -1.54 7.77
C LYS A 204 10.23 -2.72 7.21
N LEU A 205 10.79 -3.92 7.27
CA LEU A 205 10.15 -5.13 6.76
C LEU A 205 8.83 -5.45 7.48
N MET A 206 8.81 -5.36 8.82
CA MET A 206 7.59 -5.53 9.61
C MET A 206 6.50 -4.53 9.20
N ARG A 207 6.86 -3.26 8.99
CA ARG A 207 5.94 -2.19 8.61
C ARG A 207 5.33 -2.42 7.23
N TYR A 208 6.15 -2.75 6.23
CA TYR A 208 5.68 -3.10 4.88
C TYR A 208 4.74 -4.31 4.89
N LEU A 209 5.15 -5.40 5.55
CA LEU A 209 4.35 -6.62 5.58
C LEU A 209 3.03 -6.45 6.36
N ARG A 210 3.02 -5.69 7.47
CA ARG A 210 1.76 -5.36 8.20
C ARG A 210 0.83 -4.46 7.39
N TRP A 211 1.38 -3.51 6.63
CA TRP A 211 0.59 -2.68 5.71
C TRP A 211 0.01 -3.55 4.58
N ARG A 212 0.75 -4.55 4.09
CA ARG A 212 0.28 -5.66 3.23
C ARG A 212 -0.51 -6.76 3.96
N GLU A 213 -1.00 -6.46 5.16
CA GLU A 213 -1.92 -7.28 5.96
C GLU A 213 -1.39 -8.59 6.56
N TYR A 214 -0.12 -8.93 6.34
CA TYR A 214 0.51 -10.05 7.02
C TYR A 214 0.63 -9.78 8.52
N GLN A 215 0.26 -10.77 9.33
CA GLN A 215 0.58 -10.82 10.75
C GLN A 215 2.09 -11.00 10.90
N VAL A 216 2.78 -9.93 11.33
CA VAL A 216 4.24 -9.91 11.51
C VAL A 216 4.61 -9.47 12.91
N ARG A 217 5.55 -10.19 13.55
CA ARG A 217 6.05 -9.88 14.88
C ARG A 217 7.56 -10.06 14.99
N VAL A 218 8.21 -9.09 15.62
CA VAL A 218 9.65 -9.14 15.95
C VAL A 218 9.84 -9.79 17.32
N PHE A 219 10.78 -10.73 17.39
CA PHE A 219 11.22 -11.45 18.58
C PHE A 219 12.69 -11.09 18.84
N ASN A 220 12.92 -10.09 19.69
CA ASN A 220 14.25 -9.56 19.95
C ASN A 220 14.90 -10.27 21.15
N VAL A 221 15.99 -11.00 20.91
CA VAL A 221 16.70 -11.78 21.96
C VAL A 221 17.30 -10.86 23.04
N GLY A 222 17.65 -9.62 22.69
CA GLY A 222 18.14 -8.61 23.64
C GLY A 222 17.05 -8.11 24.61
N GLN A 223 15.80 -7.99 24.16
CA GLN A 223 14.66 -7.69 25.04
C GLN A 223 14.39 -8.86 26.00
N LEU A 224 14.41 -10.10 25.52
CA LEU A 224 14.24 -11.27 26.39
C LEU A 224 15.38 -11.38 27.43
N ARG A 225 16.63 -11.14 27.02
CA ARG A 225 17.81 -11.06 27.91
C ARG A 225 17.58 -10.06 29.06
N ARG A 226 17.10 -8.85 28.73
CA ARG A 226 16.78 -7.79 29.71
C ARG A 226 15.61 -8.17 30.62
N ALA A 227 14.53 -8.73 30.08
CA ALA A 227 13.36 -9.15 30.87
C ALA A 227 13.70 -10.24 31.90
N ARG A 228 14.69 -11.09 31.57
CA ARG A 228 15.27 -12.11 32.45
C ARG A 228 16.39 -11.57 33.38
N ALA A 229 16.63 -10.25 33.40
CA ALA A 229 17.64 -9.56 34.21
C ALA A 229 19.09 -10.06 34.06
N PHE A 230 19.45 -10.66 32.92
CA PHE A 230 20.83 -11.06 32.63
C PHE A 230 21.76 -9.85 32.41
N GLU A 231 23.05 -10.08 32.65
CA GLU A 231 24.12 -9.08 32.48
C GLU A 231 24.15 -8.45 31.07
N HIS A 232 24.64 -7.21 31.00
CA HIS A 232 24.62 -6.37 29.80
C HIS A 232 26.01 -5.81 29.43
N THR A 233 27.02 -6.04 30.26
CA THR A 233 28.42 -5.63 30.05
C THR A 233 29.04 -6.33 28.83
N ALA A 234 30.08 -5.74 28.24
CA ALA A 234 30.81 -6.34 27.13
C ALA A 234 31.35 -7.74 27.45
N SER A 235 31.77 -8.01 28.70
CA SER A 235 32.27 -9.31 29.17
C SER A 235 31.26 -10.45 29.02
N PHE A 236 29.96 -10.17 29.15
CA PHE A 236 28.90 -11.15 28.86
C PHE A 236 28.84 -11.54 27.37
N PHE A 237 29.35 -10.68 26.48
CA PHE A 237 29.37 -10.94 25.04
C PHE A 237 30.65 -11.61 24.53
N ASN A 238 31.71 -11.68 25.35
CA ASN A 238 32.95 -12.37 25.02
C ASN A 238 32.69 -13.87 24.70
N SER A 239 33.29 -14.40 23.63
CA SER A 239 33.19 -15.80 23.24
C SER A 239 33.96 -16.75 24.16
N ALA A 240 35.00 -16.26 24.84
CA ALA A 240 35.74 -17.02 25.84
C ALA A 240 34.94 -17.30 27.12
N ASN A 241 33.87 -16.53 27.39
CA ASN A 241 32.99 -16.77 28.54
C ASN A 241 31.95 -17.86 28.21
N LEU A 242 32.32 -19.11 28.45
CA LEU A 242 31.50 -20.29 28.11
C LEU A 242 30.13 -20.31 28.82
N GLU A 243 30.01 -19.75 30.02
CA GLU A 243 28.74 -19.68 30.76
C GLU A 243 27.80 -18.63 30.14
N ALA A 244 28.34 -17.48 29.74
CA ALA A 244 27.58 -16.46 29.01
C ALA A 244 27.26 -16.89 27.58
N VAL A 245 28.09 -17.72 26.92
CA VAL A 245 27.75 -18.38 25.65
C VAL A 245 26.53 -19.29 25.86
N LYS A 246 26.59 -20.25 26.80
CA LYS A 246 25.46 -21.15 27.11
C LYS A 246 24.17 -20.38 27.43
N SER A 247 24.26 -19.31 28.22
CA SER A 247 23.12 -18.45 28.57
C SER A 247 22.53 -17.74 27.35
N ARG A 248 23.38 -17.20 26.45
CA ARG A 248 22.96 -16.58 25.19
C ARG A 248 22.40 -17.58 24.17
N ASP A 249 22.86 -18.82 24.19
CA ASP A 249 22.28 -19.91 23.38
C ASP A 249 20.89 -20.28 23.89
N ALA A 250 20.72 -20.49 25.21
CA ALA A 250 19.44 -20.80 25.82
C ALA A 250 18.38 -19.71 25.54
N LEU A 251 18.73 -18.43 25.74
CA LEU A 251 17.86 -17.29 25.44
C LEU A 251 17.46 -17.23 23.95
N ALA A 252 18.38 -17.53 23.02
CA ALA A 252 18.08 -17.54 21.60
C ALA A 252 17.14 -18.69 21.21
N HIS A 253 17.33 -19.89 21.79
CA HIS A 253 16.45 -21.03 21.58
C HIS A 253 15.06 -20.79 22.19
N GLU A 254 14.97 -20.19 23.38
CA GLU A 254 13.69 -19.79 23.99
C GLU A 254 12.95 -18.81 23.08
N CYS A 255 13.63 -17.77 22.60
CA CYS A 255 13.06 -16.75 21.72
C CYS A 255 12.57 -17.33 20.38
N LEU A 256 13.34 -18.24 19.76
CA LEU A 256 12.93 -18.97 18.56
C LEU A 256 11.72 -19.89 18.81
N ASN A 257 11.65 -20.55 19.97
CA ASN A 257 10.48 -21.37 20.33
C ASN A 257 9.22 -20.52 20.54
N GLN A 258 9.34 -19.33 21.15
CA GLN A 258 8.23 -18.37 21.27
C GLN A 258 7.74 -17.90 19.88
N LEU A 259 8.67 -17.60 18.97
CA LEU A 259 8.39 -17.23 17.58
C LEU A 259 7.63 -18.35 16.85
N ILE A 260 8.13 -19.58 16.90
CA ILE A 260 7.50 -20.77 16.28
C ILE A 260 6.10 -21.01 16.87
N SER A 261 5.94 -20.90 18.20
CA SER A 261 4.62 -21.06 18.85
C SER A 261 3.61 -20.04 18.35
N TRP A 262 4.03 -18.78 18.18
CA TRP A 262 3.18 -17.71 17.65
C TRP A 262 2.84 -17.90 16.16
N LEU A 263 3.77 -18.38 15.33
CA LEU A 263 3.46 -18.79 13.95
C LEU A 263 2.44 -19.95 13.90
N LYS A 264 2.49 -20.90 14.84
CA LYS A 264 1.47 -21.96 14.94
C LYS A 264 0.09 -21.40 15.25
N GLN A 265 0.00 -20.34 16.05
CA GLN A 265 -1.24 -19.65 16.44
C GLN A 265 -1.86 -18.76 15.36
N GLY A 266 -1.25 -18.67 14.16
CA GLY A 266 -1.79 -17.92 13.02
C GLY A 266 -0.95 -16.74 12.55
N GLY A 267 0.22 -16.48 13.15
CA GLY A 267 1.18 -15.52 12.60
C GLY A 267 1.73 -15.96 11.24
N ASN A 268 2.06 -15.00 10.37
CA ASN A 268 2.61 -15.26 9.04
C ASN A 268 4.13 -15.08 9.01
N VAL A 269 4.68 -14.00 9.58
CA VAL A 269 6.12 -13.74 9.58
C VAL A 269 6.66 -13.44 10.97
N GLY A 270 7.53 -14.30 11.47
CA GLY A 270 8.24 -14.10 12.74
C GLY A 270 9.67 -13.66 12.48
N ILE A 271 10.06 -12.47 12.94
CA ILE A 271 11.43 -11.94 12.74
C ILE A 271 12.25 -12.15 14.02
N LEU A 272 13.24 -13.03 13.99
CA LEU A 272 14.18 -13.26 15.09
C LEU A 272 15.31 -12.22 15.02
N ASP A 273 15.20 -11.14 15.80
CA ASP A 273 16.22 -10.08 15.88
C ASP A 273 17.31 -10.46 16.91
N ALA A 274 18.41 -10.96 16.37
CA ALA A 274 19.64 -11.30 17.07
C ALA A 274 20.85 -11.08 16.14
N THR A 275 22.08 -11.30 16.63
CA THR A 275 23.29 -11.16 15.79
C THR A 275 23.53 -12.36 14.88
N ASN A 276 23.30 -13.59 15.36
CA ASN A 276 23.44 -14.87 14.63
C ASN A 276 24.71 -14.96 13.76
N THR A 277 25.82 -14.43 14.29
CA THR A 277 27.08 -14.18 13.57
C THR A 277 27.92 -15.42 13.31
N THR A 278 27.57 -16.59 13.85
CA THR A 278 28.32 -17.85 13.66
C THR A 278 27.49 -18.87 12.87
N LYS A 279 28.16 -19.68 12.04
CA LYS A 279 27.56 -20.80 11.29
C LYS A 279 26.92 -21.81 12.23
N ALA A 280 27.58 -22.10 13.35
CA ALA A 280 27.04 -23.01 14.38
C ALA A 280 25.66 -22.55 14.88
N ARG A 281 25.48 -21.24 15.14
CA ARG A 281 24.18 -20.68 15.56
C ARG A 281 23.15 -20.72 14.43
N ARG A 282 23.55 -20.38 13.20
CA ARG A 282 22.64 -20.43 12.04
C ARG A 282 22.17 -21.85 11.76
N LYS A 283 23.05 -22.84 11.84
CA LYS A 283 22.72 -24.25 11.77
C LYS A 283 21.73 -24.68 12.87
N GLN A 284 21.92 -24.27 14.13
CA GLN A 284 20.95 -24.55 15.19
C GLN A 284 19.55 -23.99 14.88
N ILE A 285 19.47 -22.78 14.31
CA ILE A 285 18.20 -22.18 13.89
C ILE A 285 17.57 -22.99 12.74
N ALA A 286 18.36 -23.34 11.72
CA ALA A 286 17.91 -24.15 10.58
C ALA A 286 17.41 -25.54 11.02
N ASP A 287 18.21 -26.29 11.79
CA ASP A 287 17.88 -27.61 12.32
C ASP A 287 16.64 -27.56 13.26
N ARG A 288 16.38 -26.42 13.91
CA ARG A 288 15.18 -26.22 14.75
C ARG A 288 13.93 -25.92 13.92
N VAL A 289 14.02 -25.04 12.91
CA VAL A 289 12.87 -24.67 12.06
C VAL A 289 12.50 -25.82 11.11
N ALA A 290 13.47 -26.59 10.61
CA ALA A 290 13.22 -27.76 9.75
C ALA A 290 12.38 -28.87 10.40
N LYS A 291 12.17 -28.83 11.72
CA LYS A 291 11.25 -29.73 12.46
C LYS A 291 9.78 -29.31 12.38
N GLU A 292 9.50 -28.12 11.83
CA GLU A 292 8.16 -27.53 11.78
C GLU A 292 7.61 -27.59 10.35
N SER A 293 6.64 -28.47 10.12
CA SER A 293 5.99 -28.61 8.81
C SER A 293 5.26 -27.32 8.43
N GLY A 294 5.45 -26.88 7.17
CA GLY A 294 4.83 -25.67 6.64
C GLY A 294 5.47 -24.36 7.09
N MET A 295 6.61 -24.39 7.80
CA MET A 295 7.42 -23.19 8.08
C MET A 295 8.64 -23.13 7.17
N ARG A 296 8.97 -21.92 6.72
CA ARG A 296 10.18 -21.61 5.94
C ARG A 296 11.14 -20.74 6.75
N LEU A 297 12.43 -20.77 6.40
CA LEU A 297 13.47 -19.99 7.06
C LEU A 297 14.21 -19.13 6.03
N VAL A 298 14.24 -17.82 6.27
CA VAL A 298 15.04 -16.86 5.49
C VAL A 298 16.06 -16.21 6.42
N PHE A 299 17.35 -16.29 6.11
CA PHE A 299 18.35 -15.47 6.78
C PHE A 299 18.42 -14.08 6.15
N LEU A 300 18.37 -13.02 6.96
CA LEU A 300 18.50 -11.63 6.51
C LEU A 300 19.78 -11.03 7.11
N GLU A 301 20.85 -11.01 6.33
CA GLU A 301 22.15 -10.49 6.73
C GLU A 301 22.28 -8.99 6.43
N SER A 302 22.55 -8.20 7.48
CA SER A 302 22.71 -6.74 7.39
C SER A 302 24.19 -6.38 7.54
N ILE A 303 24.82 -6.01 6.42
CA ILE A 303 26.23 -5.64 6.34
C ILE A 303 26.31 -4.12 6.14
N CYS A 304 27.08 -3.44 7.00
CA CYS A 304 27.36 -2.01 6.86
C CYS A 304 28.87 -1.80 7.00
N THR A 305 29.49 -1.29 5.94
CA THR A 305 30.93 -1.03 5.81
C THR A 305 31.28 0.43 6.06
N ASP A 306 30.34 1.37 5.89
CA ASP A 306 30.55 2.81 6.16
C ASP A 306 30.80 3.09 7.65
N PRO A 307 31.99 3.57 8.06
CA PRO A 307 32.29 3.90 9.45
C PRO A 307 31.39 4.99 10.03
N LYS A 308 30.92 5.96 9.23
CA LYS A 308 30.08 7.08 9.70
C LYS A 308 28.69 6.61 10.10
N VAL A 309 28.11 5.68 9.33
CA VAL A 309 26.83 5.04 9.67
C VAL A 309 26.97 4.22 10.94
N VAL A 310 28.07 3.49 11.10
CA VAL A 310 28.35 2.69 12.29
C VAL A 310 28.52 3.58 13.53
N GLU A 311 29.31 4.65 13.45
CA GLU A 311 29.49 5.60 14.56
C GLU A 311 28.15 6.26 14.95
N LYS A 312 27.36 6.72 13.97
CA LYS A 312 26.02 7.26 14.23
C LYS A 312 25.10 6.25 14.91
N ASN A 313 25.13 4.98 14.49
CA ASN A 313 24.35 3.91 15.12
C ASN A 313 24.84 3.58 16.54
N VAL A 314 26.15 3.66 16.80
CA VAL A 314 26.73 3.59 18.16
C VAL A 314 26.24 4.77 19.00
N GLU A 315 26.30 6.01 18.49
CA GLU A 315 25.80 7.20 19.18
C GLU A 315 24.32 7.07 19.57
N ILE A 316 23.46 6.66 18.64
CA ILE A 316 22.03 6.42 18.92
C ILE A 316 21.87 5.42 20.07
N LYS A 317 22.72 4.38 20.11
CA LYS A 317 22.69 3.34 21.15
C LYS A 317 23.10 3.83 22.54
N VAL A 318 24.03 4.79 22.61
CA VAL A 318 24.59 5.27 23.89
C VAL A 318 24.03 6.62 24.36
N ARG A 319 23.12 7.24 23.60
CA ARG A 319 22.40 8.49 23.96
C ARG A 319 21.35 8.33 25.09
N GLY A 320 21.36 7.22 25.82
CA GLY A 320 20.63 7.05 27.09
C GLY A 320 19.22 6.45 27.01
N THR A 321 18.69 6.16 25.81
CA THR A 321 17.40 5.46 25.66
C THR A 321 17.52 3.93 25.70
N ASP A 322 18.72 3.36 25.58
CA ASP A 322 18.90 1.91 25.74
C ASP A 322 18.92 1.52 27.23
N PRO A 323 18.05 0.61 27.69
CA PRO A 323 18.06 0.14 29.07
C PRO A 323 19.37 -0.56 29.47
N ASP A 324 20.16 -1.08 28.52
CA ASP A 324 21.50 -1.64 28.78
C ASP A 324 22.47 -0.58 29.37
N TYR A 325 22.24 0.72 29.13
CA TYR A 325 23.17 1.80 29.50
C TYR A 325 22.56 2.90 30.37
N ALA A 326 21.33 2.72 30.89
CA ALA A 326 20.58 3.74 31.63
C ALA A 326 21.25 4.28 32.93
N LYS A 327 22.32 3.64 33.42
CA LYS A 327 23.08 4.06 34.61
C LYS A 327 24.55 4.40 34.32
N ALA A 328 25.01 4.27 33.08
CA ALA A 328 26.40 4.53 32.69
C ALA A 328 26.56 5.97 32.18
N THR A 329 27.78 6.53 32.27
CA THR A 329 28.07 7.75 31.49
C THR A 329 28.09 7.43 30.00
N ARG A 330 27.90 8.44 29.14
CA ARG A 330 27.88 8.26 27.69
C ARG A 330 29.20 7.67 27.17
N GLU A 331 30.32 8.07 27.78
CA GLU A 331 31.66 7.63 27.46
C GLU A 331 31.88 6.16 27.89
N GLN A 332 31.46 5.79 29.12
CA GLN A 332 31.47 4.39 29.58
C GLN A 332 30.60 3.48 28.70
N ALA A 333 29.43 3.96 28.30
CA ALA A 333 28.53 3.25 27.40
C ALA A 333 29.13 3.09 25.98
N LYS A 334 29.82 4.11 25.45
CA LYS A 334 30.55 4.02 24.16
C LYS A 334 31.66 2.98 24.24
N ASP A 335 32.50 3.01 25.27
CA ASP A 335 33.62 2.08 25.43
C ASP A 335 33.16 0.63 25.67
N ASP A 336 32.10 0.41 26.44
CA ASP A 336 31.50 -0.90 26.60
C ASP A 336 30.89 -1.43 25.28
N PHE A 337 30.11 -0.60 24.59
CA PHE A 337 29.45 -1.01 23.35
C PHE A 337 30.44 -1.26 22.20
N LEU A 338 31.54 -0.50 22.13
CA LEU A 338 32.64 -0.76 21.19
C LEU A 338 33.38 -2.07 21.50
N ARG A 339 33.69 -2.36 22.76
CA ARG A 339 34.26 -3.67 23.16
C ARG A 339 33.30 -4.83 22.84
N ARG A 340 32.00 -4.63 23.02
CA ARG A 340 30.96 -5.58 22.62
C ARG A 340 30.94 -5.82 21.11
N ILE A 341 31.15 -4.79 20.27
CA ILE A 341 31.31 -4.95 18.82
C ILE A 341 32.55 -5.81 18.51
N GLN A 342 33.70 -5.48 19.10
CA GLN A 342 34.96 -6.23 18.91
C GLN A 342 34.83 -7.72 19.27
N TYR A 343 34.15 -8.06 20.36
CA TYR A 343 33.88 -9.46 20.72
C TYR A 343 33.02 -10.21 19.70
N TYR A 344 32.11 -9.54 19.00
CA TYR A 344 31.34 -10.14 17.91
C TYR A 344 32.15 -10.22 16.61
N GLU A 345 32.99 -9.22 16.31
CA GLU A 345 33.88 -9.20 15.13
C GLU A 345 34.90 -10.34 15.17
N ALA A 346 35.47 -10.63 16.35
CA ALA A 346 36.44 -11.72 16.54
C ALA A 346 35.89 -13.14 16.25
N VAL A 347 34.57 -13.32 16.17
CA VAL A 347 33.90 -14.60 15.88
C VAL A 347 32.88 -14.50 14.74
N TYR A 348 32.94 -13.45 13.94
CA TYR A 348 31.97 -13.26 12.86
C TYR A 348 32.32 -14.10 11.64
N GLU A 349 31.43 -15.03 11.32
CA GLU A 349 31.43 -15.80 10.08
C GLU A 349 30.31 -15.26 9.19
N PRO A 350 30.62 -14.43 8.17
CA PRO A 350 29.60 -13.94 7.23
C PRO A 350 28.87 -15.11 6.59
N LEU A 351 27.57 -14.94 6.35
CA LEU A 351 26.71 -15.96 5.78
C LEU A 351 27.28 -16.45 4.45
N ASP A 352 27.39 -17.76 4.26
CA ASP A 352 27.89 -18.41 3.04
C ASP A 352 29.26 -17.89 2.52
N ALA A 353 30.14 -17.41 3.40
CA ALA A 353 31.45 -16.89 2.99
C ALA A 353 32.35 -17.93 2.30
N ASP A 354 32.15 -19.22 2.57
CA ASP A 354 32.91 -20.36 2.04
C ASP A 354 32.06 -21.31 1.17
N GLY A 355 30.80 -20.96 0.86
CA GLY A 355 29.89 -21.80 0.09
C GLY A 355 29.23 -22.95 0.86
N THR A 356 29.43 -23.07 2.18
CA THR A 356 28.85 -24.15 3.00
C THR A 356 27.37 -23.94 3.37
N GLU A 357 26.83 -22.74 3.18
CA GLU A 357 25.47 -22.35 3.56
C GLU A 357 24.56 -22.08 2.35
N ARG A 358 25.06 -22.32 1.12
CA ARG A 358 24.31 -22.31 -0.15
C ARG A 358 22.93 -22.99 -0.14
N PRO A 359 22.67 -24.07 0.64
CA PRO A 359 21.34 -24.65 0.74
C PRO A 359 20.29 -23.78 1.46
N TYR A 360 20.70 -22.74 2.21
CA TYR A 360 19.77 -21.88 2.94
C TYR A 360 19.20 -20.76 2.06
N THR A 361 17.91 -20.47 2.22
CA THR A 361 17.30 -19.26 1.69
C THR A 361 17.80 -18.04 2.44
N TYR A 362 18.33 -17.05 1.71
CA TYR A 362 18.85 -15.83 2.34
C TYR A 362 18.82 -14.58 1.46
N CYS A 363 18.82 -13.44 2.15
CA CYS A 363 19.02 -12.10 1.62
C CYS A 363 20.22 -11.46 2.34
N LYS A 364 21.26 -11.04 1.62
CA LYS A 364 22.36 -10.21 2.15
C LYS A 364 22.16 -8.80 1.64
N ILE A 365 22.17 -7.81 2.54
CA ILE A 365 22.00 -6.38 2.21
C ILE A 365 23.26 -5.64 2.66
N VAL A 366 23.98 -5.04 1.71
CA VAL A 366 25.25 -4.33 1.94
C VAL A 366 25.02 -2.83 1.79
N ASP A 367 25.39 -2.08 2.82
CA ASP A 367 25.27 -0.60 2.92
C ASP A 367 23.88 -0.05 2.57
N VAL A 368 22.83 -0.89 2.70
CA VAL A 368 21.40 -0.62 2.41
C VAL A 368 21.19 0.23 1.14
N GLY A 369 21.16 -0.46 0.00
CA GLY A 369 20.97 0.14 -1.33
C GLY A 369 22.22 0.11 -2.21
N ARG A 370 23.39 -0.28 -1.69
CA ARG A 370 24.63 -0.38 -2.47
C ARG A 370 24.74 -1.68 -3.24
N SER A 371 24.52 -2.81 -2.58
CA SER A 371 24.42 -4.13 -3.22
C SER A 371 23.64 -5.10 -2.36
N ALA A 372 23.13 -6.16 -3.01
CA ALA A 372 22.40 -7.23 -2.36
C ALA A 372 22.74 -8.58 -2.97
N THR A 373 22.46 -9.66 -2.25
CA THR A 373 22.57 -11.04 -2.75
C THR A 373 21.38 -11.84 -2.26
N MET A 374 20.65 -12.45 -3.19
CA MET A 374 19.51 -13.32 -2.90
C MET A 374 19.86 -14.76 -3.26
N ASN A 375 19.46 -15.72 -2.43
CA ASN A 375 19.73 -17.15 -2.64
C ASN A 375 18.53 -18.00 -2.23
N GLN A 376 18.23 -19.04 -3.02
CA GLN A 376 17.14 -20.01 -2.80
C GLN A 376 15.77 -19.38 -2.47
N ILE A 377 15.43 -18.26 -3.12
CA ILE A 377 14.10 -17.64 -3.05
C ILE A 377 13.12 -18.49 -3.87
N ALA A 378 12.10 -19.04 -3.20
CA ALA A 378 11.25 -20.12 -3.72
C ALA A 378 9.74 -19.98 -3.40
N SER A 379 9.28 -18.90 -2.76
CA SER A 379 7.85 -18.56 -2.66
C SER A 379 7.53 -17.13 -3.06
N TYR A 380 6.23 -16.86 -3.19
CA TYR A 380 5.73 -15.52 -3.41
C TYR A 380 6.12 -14.60 -2.25
N LEU A 381 5.84 -14.96 -1.00
CA LEU A 381 6.17 -14.10 0.13
C LEU A 381 7.69 -13.89 0.31
N GLU A 382 8.52 -14.91 0.08
CA GLU A 382 9.98 -14.76 0.06
C GLU A 382 10.43 -13.78 -1.03
N SER A 383 9.83 -13.83 -2.22
CA SER A 383 10.14 -12.90 -3.32
C SER A 383 9.69 -11.46 -3.02
N GLN A 384 8.55 -11.26 -2.34
CA GLN A 384 8.12 -9.92 -1.89
C GLN A 384 9.07 -9.35 -0.82
N ILE A 385 9.51 -10.18 0.13
CA ILE A 385 10.53 -9.79 1.12
C ILE A 385 11.83 -9.37 0.41
N ALA A 386 12.32 -10.18 -0.52
CA ALA A 386 13.53 -9.88 -1.28
C ALA A 386 13.38 -8.60 -2.12
N PHE A 387 12.27 -8.44 -2.84
CA PHE A 387 11.99 -7.27 -3.68
C PHE A 387 11.89 -5.98 -2.88
N TYR A 388 11.20 -5.99 -1.74
CA TYR A 388 11.14 -4.83 -0.85
C TYR A 388 12.53 -4.40 -0.37
N LEU A 389 13.35 -5.36 0.08
CA LEU A 389 14.70 -5.09 0.58
C LEU A 389 15.64 -4.51 -0.48
N LEU A 390 15.45 -4.84 -1.77
CA LEU A 390 16.22 -4.28 -2.89
C LEU A 390 15.96 -2.80 -3.14
N ASN A 391 14.78 -2.29 -2.75
CA ASN A 391 14.37 -0.91 -2.99
C ASN A 391 14.71 0.05 -1.84
N LEU A 392 15.27 -0.45 -0.72
CA LEU A 392 15.60 0.37 0.45
C LEU A 392 16.93 1.12 0.29
N HIS A 393 16.96 2.39 0.70
CA HIS A 393 18.17 3.16 0.93
C HIS A 393 18.11 3.98 2.23
N ILE A 394 19.28 4.36 2.74
CA ILE A 394 19.46 5.15 3.98
C ILE A 394 19.80 6.63 3.73
N ALA A 395 19.71 7.12 2.49
CA ALA A 395 19.99 8.52 2.19
C ALA A 395 18.98 9.45 2.91
N PRO A 396 19.43 10.56 3.51
CA PRO A 396 18.52 11.57 4.07
C PRO A 396 17.63 12.16 2.98
N ARG A 397 16.31 12.20 3.23
CA ARG A 397 15.32 12.71 2.29
C ARG A 397 14.08 13.26 2.99
N ASN A 398 13.26 14.01 2.27
CA ASN A 398 11.95 14.48 2.69
C ASN A 398 10.87 13.97 1.73
N ILE A 399 9.82 13.36 2.29
CA ILE A 399 8.61 12.96 1.58
C ILE A 399 7.52 13.96 1.98
N PHE A 400 7.14 14.83 1.06
CA PHE A 400 6.04 15.76 1.22
C PHE A 400 4.76 15.14 0.66
N MET A 401 3.65 15.32 1.37
CA MET A 401 2.35 14.81 0.99
C MET A 401 1.32 15.93 1.10
N SER A 402 0.58 16.17 0.03
CA SER A 402 -0.55 17.10 0.04
C SER A 402 -1.69 16.54 -0.80
N ARG A 403 -2.91 16.91 -0.43
CA ARG A 403 -4.05 16.79 -1.35
C ARG A 403 -3.88 17.80 -2.50
N HIS A 404 -4.62 17.57 -3.58
CA HIS A 404 -5.01 18.67 -4.46
C HIS A 404 -5.61 19.84 -3.66
N GLY A 405 -5.55 21.05 -4.21
CA GLY A 405 -6.38 22.16 -3.75
C GLY A 405 -7.87 21.81 -3.80
N GLU A 406 -8.68 22.52 -3.03
CA GLU A 406 -10.14 22.38 -3.05
C GLU A 406 -10.68 22.32 -4.49
N SER A 407 -11.47 21.29 -4.82
CA SER A 407 -12.16 21.17 -6.11
C SER A 407 -13.61 21.65 -6.03
N GLN A 408 -14.25 21.88 -7.18
CA GLN A 408 -15.69 22.20 -7.23
C GLN A 408 -16.54 21.15 -6.49
N TYR A 409 -16.21 19.86 -6.65
CA TYR A 409 -16.87 18.78 -5.90
C TYR A 409 -16.61 18.82 -4.39
N ASN A 410 -15.51 19.41 -3.91
CA ASN A 410 -15.34 19.64 -2.48
C ASN A 410 -16.27 20.74 -1.97
N VAL A 411 -16.49 21.80 -2.76
CA VAL A 411 -17.47 22.86 -2.46
C VAL A 411 -18.90 22.30 -2.46
N GLU A 412 -19.23 21.43 -3.43
CA GLU A 412 -20.54 20.76 -3.53
C GLU A 412 -20.74 19.61 -2.52
N GLY A 413 -19.69 19.18 -1.80
CA GLY A 413 -19.74 18.05 -0.86
C GLY A 413 -19.81 16.65 -1.52
N LYS A 414 -19.46 16.56 -2.82
CA LYS A 414 -19.45 15.34 -3.63
C LYS A 414 -18.15 14.55 -3.51
N ILE A 415 -18.22 13.23 -3.67
CA ILE A 415 -17.06 12.33 -3.68
C ILE A 415 -16.62 11.97 -5.11
N GLY A 416 -15.35 11.59 -5.25
CA GLY A 416 -14.80 11.07 -6.51
C GLY A 416 -14.76 12.08 -7.66
N GLY A 417 -15.12 11.63 -8.86
CA GLY A 417 -15.17 12.38 -10.11
C GLY A 417 -13.82 12.97 -10.57
N ASP A 418 -13.87 13.82 -11.61
CA ASP A 418 -12.73 14.53 -12.20
C ASP A 418 -12.95 16.06 -12.27
N ALA A 419 -13.53 16.63 -11.21
CA ALA A 419 -13.80 18.06 -11.14
C ALA A 419 -12.52 18.93 -11.06
N ASP A 420 -12.58 20.11 -11.67
CA ASP A 420 -11.54 21.15 -11.62
C ASP A 420 -11.42 21.80 -10.23
N LEU A 421 -10.32 22.55 -10.00
CA LEU A 421 -10.11 23.35 -8.79
C LEU A 421 -11.16 24.46 -8.60
N SER A 422 -11.48 24.75 -7.34
CA SER A 422 -12.17 25.97 -6.90
C SER A 422 -11.23 27.19 -6.96
N GLU A 423 -11.77 28.39 -6.73
CA GLU A 423 -10.94 29.59 -6.60
C GLU A 423 -9.93 29.48 -5.43
N HIS A 424 -10.35 28.93 -4.29
CA HIS A 424 -9.44 28.63 -3.17
C HIS A 424 -8.44 27.53 -3.52
N GLY A 425 -8.84 26.51 -4.27
CA GLY A 425 -7.93 25.48 -4.77
C GLY A 425 -6.84 26.07 -5.66
N TRP A 426 -7.20 27.01 -6.54
CA TRP A 426 -6.26 27.78 -7.36
C TRP A 426 -5.37 28.71 -6.53
N ALA A 427 -5.90 29.34 -5.47
CA ALA A 427 -5.10 30.15 -4.55
C ALA A 427 -4.05 29.29 -3.82
N TYR A 428 -4.44 28.11 -3.34
CA TYR A 428 -3.52 27.13 -2.75
C TYR A 428 -2.46 26.66 -3.75
N ALA A 429 -2.84 26.32 -4.98
CA ALA A 429 -1.92 25.91 -6.04
C ALA A 429 -0.84 26.99 -6.34
N ARG A 430 -1.20 28.28 -6.24
CA ARG A 430 -0.26 29.40 -6.38
C ARG A 430 0.67 29.59 -5.17
N ALA A 431 0.21 29.26 -3.97
CA ALA A 431 1.00 29.37 -2.73
C ALA A 431 1.98 28.19 -2.53
N LEU A 432 1.60 26.99 -2.98
CA LEU A 432 2.35 25.74 -2.79
C LEU A 432 3.83 25.81 -3.23
N PRO A 433 4.22 26.43 -4.37
CA PRO A 433 5.62 26.52 -4.78
C PRO A 433 6.51 27.34 -3.85
N GLN A 434 5.95 28.29 -3.09
CA GLN A 434 6.73 29.01 -2.08
C GLN A 434 6.90 28.14 -0.83
N LEU A 435 5.79 27.61 -0.30
CA LEU A 435 5.78 26.75 0.89
C LEU A 435 6.77 25.57 0.78
N ILE A 436 6.81 24.90 -0.38
CA ILE A 436 7.76 23.81 -0.63
C ILE A 436 9.19 24.31 -0.59
N ARG A 437 9.49 25.43 -1.28
CA ARG A 437 10.83 26.04 -1.34
C ARG A 437 11.33 26.48 0.03
N ASP A 438 10.44 26.96 0.91
CA ASP A 438 10.79 27.34 2.27
C ASP A 438 11.25 26.15 3.14
N HIS A 439 10.86 24.92 2.78
CA HIS A 439 11.18 23.69 3.53
C HIS A 439 12.30 22.84 2.89
N ILE A 440 12.48 22.90 1.56
CA ILE A 440 13.50 22.14 0.82
C ILE A 440 14.66 23.00 0.30
N GLY A 441 14.50 24.33 0.26
CA GLY A 441 15.45 25.23 -0.38
C GLY A 441 15.52 24.98 -1.90
N ASP A 442 16.75 24.87 -2.40
CA ASP A 442 17.05 24.57 -3.81
C ASP A 442 17.49 23.12 -4.06
N GLU A 443 17.37 22.23 -3.07
CA GLU A 443 17.56 20.79 -3.27
C GLU A 443 16.60 20.24 -4.33
N PRO A 444 17.01 19.25 -5.14
CA PRO A 444 16.16 18.64 -6.14
C PRO A 444 14.96 17.94 -5.48
N LEU A 445 13.82 17.96 -6.18
CA LEU A 445 12.54 17.36 -5.78
C LEU A 445 11.84 16.82 -7.02
N THR A 446 11.25 15.63 -6.92
CA THR A 446 10.31 15.11 -7.92
C THR A 446 8.88 15.30 -7.44
N VAL A 447 7.96 15.70 -8.32
CA VAL A 447 6.53 15.80 -8.01
C VAL A 447 5.80 14.63 -8.64
N TRP A 448 5.04 13.88 -7.85
CA TRP A 448 4.08 12.90 -8.35
C TRP A 448 2.67 13.40 -8.14
N HIS A 449 1.80 13.13 -9.11
CA HIS A 449 0.39 13.41 -8.98
C HIS A 449 -0.44 12.33 -9.68
N SER A 450 -1.74 12.29 -9.36
CA SER A 450 -2.70 11.40 -10.02
C SER A 450 -2.98 11.80 -11.46
N SER A 451 -3.75 11.00 -12.20
CA SER A 451 -4.22 11.36 -13.54
C SER A 451 -5.35 12.40 -13.52
N LEU A 452 -6.01 12.61 -12.37
CA LEU A 452 -7.18 13.48 -12.22
C LEU A 452 -6.81 14.98 -12.22
N ARG A 453 -7.60 15.80 -12.93
CA ARG A 453 -7.33 17.21 -13.24
C ARG A 453 -6.90 18.04 -12.05
N ARG A 454 -7.63 17.95 -10.94
CA ARG A 454 -7.37 18.71 -9.71
C ARG A 454 -5.95 18.54 -9.16
N THR A 455 -5.34 17.37 -9.28
CA THR A 455 -3.93 17.18 -8.83
C THR A 455 -2.95 17.79 -9.82
N ALA A 456 -3.16 17.61 -11.13
CA ALA A 456 -2.37 18.24 -12.19
C ALA A 456 -2.43 19.78 -12.15
N GLN A 457 -3.62 20.35 -11.92
CA GLN A 457 -3.84 21.79 -11.74
C GLN A 457 -3.13 22.31 -10.49
N THR A 458 -3.18 21.57 -9.38
CA THR A 458 -2.46 21.91 -8.14
C THR A 458 -0.94 21.87 -8.36
N ALA A 459 -0.46 20.94 -9.18
CA ALA A 459 0.95 20.82 -9.52
C ALA A 459 1.45 21.91 -10.50
N SER A 460 0.57 22.64 -11.18
CA SER A 460 0.91 23.39 -12.40
C SER A 460 1.97 24.48 -12.20
N PHE A 461 1.97 25.17 -11.04
CA PHE A 461 2.93 26.24 -10.71
C PHE A 461 4.26 25.75 -10.14
N LEU A 462 4.44 24.45 -9.89
CA LEU A 462 5.69 23.92 -9.36
C LEU A 462 6.78 23.85 -10.45
N LYS A 463 7.99 24.34 -10.16
CA LYS A 463 9.14 24.32 -11.08
C LYS A 463 9.70 22.91 -11.39
N TYR A 464 9.32 21.93 -10.58
CA TYR A 464 9.92 20.60 -10.54
C TYR A 464 9.40 19.65 -11.64
N PRO A 465 10.16 18.58 -11.98
CA PRO A 465 9.67 17.47 -12.80
C PRO A 465 8.39 16.86 -12.23
N LYS A 466 7.42 16.59 -13.09
CA LYS A 466 6.10 16.03 -12.72
C LYS A 466 5.91 14.68 -13.38
N LEU A 467 5.56 13.67 -12.60
CA LEU A 467 5.24 12.33 -13.07
C LEU A 467 3.79 11.99 -12.71
N VAL A 468 3.04 11.52 -13.71
CA VAL A 468 1.64 11.12 -13.56
C VAL A 468 1.57 9.64 -13.20
N TRP A 469 0.91 9.32 -12.09
CA TRP A 469 0.72 7.95 -11.63
C TRP A 469 -0.77 7.65 -11.54
N LYS A 470 -1.29 6.79 -12.42
CA LYS A 470 -2.69 6.35 -12.34
C LYS A 470 -2.99 5.62 -11.01
N SER A 471 -1.99 4.93 -10.45
CA SER A 471 -2.10 4.34 -9.10
C SER A 471 -2.30 5.36 -7.96
N LEU A 472 -2.11 6.67 -8.20
CA LEU A 472 -2.43 7.74 -7.26
C LEU A 472 -3.84 8.33 -7.44
N ASP A 473 -4.67 7.87 -8.38
CA ASP A 473 -6.06 8.29 -8.51
C ASP A 473 -6.85 7.98 -7.21
N GLU A 474 -7.85 8.80 -6.88
CA GLU A 474 -8.66 8.60 -5.66
C GLU A 474 -9.32 7.20 -5.65
N LEU A 475 -9.69 6.73 -4.46
CA LEU A 475 -10.49 5.52 -4.31
C LEU A 475 -11.78 5.60 -5.14
N ASP A 476 -12.00 4.62 -6.00
CA ASP A 476 -13.15 4.55 -6.90
C ASP A 476 -14.45 4.29 -6.12
N ALA A 477 -15.40 5.22 -6.20
CA ALA A 477 -16.69 5.15 -5.54
C ALA A 477 -17.76 4.38 -6.36
N GLY A 478 -17.43 3.91 -7.56
CA GLY A 478 -18.33 3.12 -8.41
C GLY A 478 -19.65 3.86 -8.69
N VAL A 479 -20.78 3.21 -8.40
CA VAL A 479 -22.12 3.82 -8.58
C VAL A 479 -22.38 5.04 -7.67
N CYS A 480 -21.55 5.27 -6.65
CA CYS A 480 -21.63 6.42 -5.76
C CYS A 480 -20.70 7.58 -6.19
N ASP A 481 -20.02 7.46 -7.33
CA ASP A 481 -19.18 8.53 -7.85
C ASP A 481 -20.00 9.80 -8.16
N SER A 482 -19.39 10.97 -7.93
CA SER A 482 -20.02 12.28 -8.12
C SER A 482 -21.26 12.56 -7.25
N MET A 483 -21.57 11.72 -6.26
CA MET A 483 -22.64 11.92 -5.27
C MET A 483 -22.14 12.56 -3.97
N THR A 484 -23.03 13.24 -3.25
CA THR A 484 -22.83 13.65 -1.85
C THR A 484 -23.12 12.49 -0.89
N TYR A 485 -22.57 12.54 0.32
CA TYR A 485 -22.89 11.54 1.36
C TYR A 485 -24.37 11.50 1.76
N LYS A 486 -25.14 12.57 1.52
CA LYS A 486 -26.59 12.60 1.77
C LYS A 486 -27.34 11.79 0.71
N GLU A 487 -27.02 12.02 -0.57
CA GLU A 487 -27.59 11.25 -1.68
C GLU A 487 -27.23 9.76 -1.57
N ILE A 488 -26.01 9.42 -1.13
CA ILE A 488 -25.62 8.02 -0.88
C ILE A 488 -26.48 7.41 0.25
N ALA A 489 -26.72 8.12 1.35
CA ALA A 489 -27.59 7.64 2.44
C ALA A 489 -29.07 7.48 2.01
N GLU A 490 -29.53 8.27 1.04
CA GLU A 490 -30.90 8.23 0.52
C GLU A 490 -31.09 7.12 -0.53
N PHE A 491 -30.21 7.02 -1.52
CA PHE A 491 -30.32 6.07 -2.63
C PHE A 491 -29.69 4.70 -2.34
N TYR A 492 -28.70 4.63 -1.44
CA TYR A 492 -27.96 3.43 -1.08
C TYR A 492 -27.76 3.31 0.46
N PRO A 493 -28.85 3.23 1.26
CA PRO A 493 -28.76 3.20 2.72
C PRO A 493 -27.99 1.98 3.27
N GLU A 494 -28.08 0.84 2.60
CA GLU A 494 -27.32 -0.38 2.94
C GLU A 494 -25.81 -0.14 2.80
N ASP A 495 -25.37 0.41 1.67
CA ASP A 495 -23.97 0.75 1.40
C ASP A 495 -23.44 1.81 2.38
N TYR A 496 -24.28 2.79 2.74
CA TYR A 496 -23.93 3.79 3.74
C TYR A 496 -23.66 3.16 5.11
N ALA A 497 -24.52 2.25 5.56
CA ALA A 497 -24.37 1.53 6.82
C ALA A 497 -23.17 0.58 6.81
N SER A 498 -23.06 -0.31 5.80
CA SER A 498 -21.97 -1.28 5.68
C SER A 498 -20.59 -0.60 5.62
N ARG A 499 -20.51 0.59 5.03
CA ARG A 499 -19.29 1.40 4.99
C ARG A 499 -18.94 2.05 6.33
N ASP A 500 -19.91 2.33 7.20
CA ASP A 500 -19.62 2.86 8.54
C ASP A 500 -19.17 1.74 9.49
N GLU A 501 -19.78 0.54 9.36
CA GLU A 501 -19.44 -0.67 10.11
C GLU A 501 -18.02 -1.19 9.83
N ASP A 502 -17.65 -1.38 8.57
CA ASP A 502 -16.29 -1.81 8.17
C ASP A 502 -15.78 -1.03 6.97
N LYS A 503 -15.40 0.21 7.22
CA LYS A 503 -14.87 1.14 6.22
C LYS A 503 -13.59 0.69 5.52
N PHE A 504 -12.83 -0.25 6.10
CA PHE A 504 -11.61 -0.74 5.47
C PHE A 504 -11.91 -1.80 4.40
N ASN A 505 -12.80 -2.75 4.72
CA ASN A 505 -13.15 -3.86 3.84
C ASN A 505 -14.38 -3.61 2.96
N TYR A 506 -15.23 -2.63 3.29
CA TYR A 506 -16.35 -2.24 2.45
C TYR A 506 -15.86 -1.80 1.06
N ARG A 507 -16.42 -2.42 0.01
CA ARG A 507 -16.16 -2.10 -1.38
C ARG A 507 -17.39 -1.45 -2.00
N TYR A 508 -17.23 -0.29 -2.64
CA TYR A 508 -18.33 0.30 -3.40
C TYR A 508 -18.77 -0.61 -4.55
N ARG A 509 -20.08 -0.64 -4.84
CA ARG A 509 -20.65 -1.34 -6.01
C ARG A 509 -19.98 -0.83 -7.28
N GLY A 510 -19.20 -1.68 -7.94
CA GLY A 510 -18.43 -1.34 -9.15
C GLY A 510 -17.15 -0.53 -8.92
N GLY A 511 -16.74 -0.28 -7.67
CA GLY A 511 -15.56 0.51 -7.31
C GLY A 511 -14.55 -0.25 -6.45
N GLU A 512 -13.95 0.46 -5.49
CA GLU A 512 -12.86 -0.01 -4.63
C GLU A 512 -13.21 0.03 -3.13
N SER A 513 -12.44 -0.73 -2.35
CA SER A 513 -12.31 -0.63 -0.89
C SER A 513 -10.95 -0.01 -0.52
N TYR A 514 -10.71 0.27 0.77
CA TYR A 514 -9.37 0.67 1.21
C TYR A 514 -8.35 -0.49 1.10
N ARG A 515 -8.80 -1.76 1.15
CA ARG A 515 -7.97 -2.94 0.86
C ARG A 515 -7.48 -2.93 -0.59
N ASP A 516 -8.39 -2.74 -1.56
CA ASP A 516 -8.02 -2.65 -2.99
C ASP A 516 -7.01 -1.52 -3.24
N LEU A 517 -7.23 -0.37 -2.60
CA LEU A 517 -6.34 0.77 -2.67
C LEU A 517 -4.94 0.47 -2.11
N VAL A 518 -4.84 -0.27 -1.00
CA VAL A 518 -3.55 -0.74 -0.45
C VAL A 518 -2.83 -1.67 -1.42
N GLU A 519 -3.55 -2.57 -2.09
CA GLU A 519 -2.97 -3.45 -3.11
C GLU A 519 -2.45 -2.64 -4.31
N ARG A 520 -3.28 -1.72 -4.86
CA ARG A 520 -2.94 -0.80 -5.97
C ARG A 520 -1.76 0.12 -5.65
N LEU A 521 -1.56 0.50 -4.38
CA LEU A 521 -0.51 1.42 -3.95
C LEU A 521 0.83 0.74 -3.64
N GLU A 522 0.95 -0.59 -3.65
CA GLU A 522 2.25 -1.25 -3.39
C GLU A 522 3.37 -0.76 -4.33
N PRO A 523 3.19 -0.69 -5.67
CA PRO A 523 4.24 -0.20 -6.56
C PRO A 523 4.66 1.25 -6.25
N VAL A 524 3.72 2.06 -5.75
CA VAL A 524 3.98 3.43 -5.29
C VAL A 524 4.85 3.39 -4.02
N ILE A 525 4.55 2.52 -3.05
CA ILE A 525 5.39 2.34 -1.85
C ILE A 525 6.80 1.87 -2.20
N MET A 526 6.94 0.92 -3.14
CA MET A 526 8.26 0.43 -3.57
C MET A 526 9.12 1.56 -4.15
N GLU A 527 8.54 2.37 -5.02
CA GLU A 527 9.26 3.49 -5.63
C GLU A 527 9.49 4.64 -4.63
N LEU A 528 8.57 4.93 -3.71
CA LEU A 528 8.79 5.91 -2.62
C LEU A 528 9.88 5.49 -1.62
N GLU A 529 10.10 4.19 -1.46
CA GLU A 529 11.22 3.69 -0.68
C GLU A 529 12.57 3.86 -1.39
N ARG A 530 12.57 4.01 -2.72
CA ARG A 530 13.74 4.15 -3.62
C ARG A 530 14.08 5.60 -3.99
N GLN A 531 13.10 6.51 -3.96
CA GLN A 531 13.25 7.93 -4.32
C GLN A 531 13.83 8.75 -3.17
N ASP A 532 14.55 9.83 -3.52
CA ASP A 532 15.04 10.85 -2.57
C ASP A 532 13.91 11.84 -2.21
N ASN A 533 14.13 13.16 -2.36
CA ASN A 533 13.11 14.14 -2.05
C ASN A 533 11.94 14.06 -3.04
N ILE A 534 10.73 13.96 -2.51
CA ILE A 534 9.52 13.79 -3.33
C ILE A 534 8.31 14.52 -2.74
N LEU A 535 7.47 15.09 -3.61
CA LEU A 535 6.17 15.67 -3.26
C LEU A 535 5.06 14.88 -3.96
N ILE A 536 4.16 14.31 -3.18
CA ILE A 536 2.97 13.60 -3.66
C ILE A 536 1.77 14.54 -3.55
N ILE A 537 1.16 14.87 -4.69
CA ILE A 537 -0.12 15.59 -4.78
C ILE A 537 -1.21 14.56 -5.10
N GLY A 538 -1.85 14.05 -4.05
CA GLY A 538 -2.83 12.97 -4.13
C GLY A 538 -4.23 13.37 -3.68
N HIS A 539 -4.97 12.39 -3.19
CA HIS A 539 -6.35 12.53 -2.72
C HIS A 539 -6.53 11.99 -1.30
N GLN A 540 -7.75 12.06 -0.74
CA GLN A 540 -7.95 11.83 0.68
C GLN A 540 -7.76 10.35 1.05
N ALA A 541 -8.29 9.38 0.29
CA ALA A 541 -8.09 7.97 0.62
C ALA A 541 -6.65 7.53 0.32
N VAL A 542 -6.11 7.95 -0.84
CA VAL A 542 -4.74 7.66 -1.28
C VAL A 542 -3.70 8.07 -0.23
N LEU A 543 -3.75 9.32 0.22
CA LEU A 543 -2.74 9.85 1.15
C LEU A 543 -2.90 9.26 2.56
N ARG A 544 -4.11 8.84 2.97
CA ARG A 544 -4.30 8.06 4.20
C ARG A 544 -3.56 6.73 4.14
N ALA A 545 -3.73 5.97 3.05
CA ALA A 545 -3.06 4.67 2.89
C ALA A 545 -1.53 4.81 2.87
N LEU A 546 -1.00 5.80 2.15
CA LEU A 546 0.44 6.11 2.12
C LEU A 546 0.98 6.60 3.49
N TYR A 547 0.24 7.47 4.18
CA TYR A 547 0.64 7.96 5.51
C TYR A 547 0.58 6.86 6.58
N ALA A 548 -0.42 5.96 6.48
CA ALA A 548 -0.52 4.78 7.33
C ALA A 548 0.71 3.89 7.22
N TYR A 549 1.22 3.66 6.01
CA TYR A 549 2.49 2.96 5.80
C TYR A 549 3.64 3.67 6.54
N PHE A 550 3.89 4.96 6.29
CA PHE A 550 5.05 5.65 6.87
C PHE A 550 5.01 5.83 8.39
N MET A 551 3.82 5.92 8.98
CA MET A 551 3.65 6.07 10.42
C MET A 551 3.43 4.73 11.15
N GLY A 552 3.10 3.66 10.42
CA GLY A 552 2.84 2.34 10.98
C GLY A 552 1.47 2.20 11.66
N TYR A 553 0.45 2.87 11.13
CA TYR A 553 -0.94 2.68 11.56
C TYR A 553 -1.49 1.32 11.10
N ASP A 554 -2.38 0.74 11.90
CA ASP A 554 -3.09 -0.48 11.53
C ASP A 554 -4.30 -0.19 10.62
N GLN A 555 -4.79 -1.24 9.96
CA GLN A 555 -5.88 -1.19 8.96
C GLN A 555 -7.15 -0.50 9.48
N HIS A 556 -7.48 -0.72 10.75
CA HIS A 556 -8.65 -0.14 11.42
C HIS A 556 -8.60 1.40 11.42
N ASP A 557 -7.43 2.00 11.68
CA ASP A 557 -7.29 3.44 11.83
C ASP A 557 -7.11 4.15 10.48
N LEU A 558 -6.56 3.44 9.48
CA LEU A 558 -6.18 3.96 8.17
C LEU A 558 -7.31 4.75 7.47
N PRO A 559 -8.58 4.27 7.37
CA PRO A 559 -9.68 5.02 6.76
C PRO A 559 -10.11 6.31 7.48
N TYR A 560 -9.58 6.58 8.67
CA TYR A 560 -9.99 7.69 9.55
C TYR A 560 -8.87 8.72 9.79
N ILE A 561 -7.64 8.45 9.37
CA ILE A 561 -6.50 9.38 9.43
C ILE A 561 -6.89 10.75 8.86
N LYS A 562 -6.55 11.83 9.57
CA LYS A 562 -6.90 13.20 9.16
C LYS A 562 -5.89 13.74 8.16
N VAL A 563 -6.30 13.89 6.90
CA VAL A 563 -5.54 14.54 5.83
C VAL A 563 -6.36 15.74 5.30
N PRO A 564 -6.26 16.92 5.92
CA PRO A 564 -7.04 18.10 5.52
C PRO A 564 -6.61 18.65 4.16
N LEU A 565 -7.49 19.46 3.53
CA LEU A 565 -7.13 20.25 2.36
C LEU A 565 -6.09 21.33 2.72
N HIS A 566 -5.41 21.84 1.69
CA HIS A 566 -4.49 22.99 1.76
C HIS A 566 -3.34 22.84 2.78
N THR A 567 -3.01 21.61 3.18
CA THR A 567 -2.01 21.29 4.20
C THR A 567 -0.96 20.35 3.61
N VAL A 568 0.32 20.73 3.73
CA VAL A 568 1.46 19.87 3.37
C VAL A 568 1.93 19.13 4.62
N ILE A 569 1.97 17.81 4.55
CA ILE A 569 2.56 16.94 5.56
C ILE A 569 4.00 16.64 5.11
N GLN A 570 4.99 16.98 5.93
CA GLN A 570 6.40 16.60 5.70
C GLN A 570 6.76 15.38 6.55
N LEU A 571 7.29 14.35 5.90
CA LEU A 571 7.85 13.17 6.53
C LEU A 571 9.37 13.15 6.29
N THR A 572 10.16 13.13 7.36
CA THR A 572 11.62 12.99 7.30
C THR A 572 12.00 11.64 7.91
N PRO A 573 12.31 10.61 7.10
CA PRO A 573 12.73 9.31 7.62
C PRO A 573 14.00 9.44 8.46
N LYS A 574 13.92 9.07 9.73
CA LYS A 574 15.08 8.96 10.63
C LYS A 574 15.45 7.49 10.75
N ALA A 575 16.71 7.16 10.45
CA ALA A 575 17.26 5.86 10.79
C ALA A 575 17.37 5.75 12.32
N CYS A 576 16.62 4.81 12.90
CA CYS A 576 16.57 4.48 14.32
C CYS A 576 16.62 2.95 14.48
#